data_AF-A0A2A2HBU2-F1
#
_entry.id   AF-A0A2A2HBU2-F1
#
_cell.length_a   1.000
_cell.length_b   1.000
_cell.length_c   1.000
_cell.angle_alpha   90.00
_cell.angle_beta   90.00
_cell.angle_gamma   90.00
#
_symmetry.space_group_name_H-M   'P 1'
#
loop_
_entity.id
_entity.type
_entity.pdbx_description
1 polymer ?
#
loop_
_entity_poly.entity_id
_entity_poly.type
_entity_poly.pdbx_seq_one_letter_code
_entity_poly.pdbx_strand_id
1 'polypeptide(L)' 'MNLHERFYIEKRIIDGVTQATIARELGLSRSTVSR' A
#
# COMPACT_ATOMS: atom_id res chain seq x y z
N MET A 1 8.05 -7.75 0.39
CA MET A 1 6.92 -7.20 1.16
C MET A 1 6.64 -8.14 2.31
N ASN A 2 6.73 -7.65 3.53
CA ASN A 2 6.44 -8.42 4.74
C ASN A 2 4.92 -8.43 5.02
N LEU A 3 4.49 -9.27 5.96
CA LEU A 3 3.07 -9.44 6.30
C LEU A 3 2.43 -8.13 6.83
N HIS A 4 3.20 -7.33 7.57
CA HIS A 4 2.74 -6.08 8.15
C HIS A 4 2.48 -5.00 7.08
N GLU A 5 3.37 -4.88 6.09
CA GLU A 5 3.17 -4.00 4.93
C GLU A 5 1.92 -4.39 4.14
N ARG A 6 1.68 -5.69 3.98
CA ARG A 6 0.52 -6.21 3.25
C ARG A 6 -0.80 -5.87 3.95
N PHE A 7 -0.89 -6.12 5.26
CA PHE A 7 -2.05 -5.72 6.06
C PHE A 7 -2.26 -4.20 6.08
N TYR A 8 -1.18 -3.41 6.15
CA TYR A 8 -1.26 -1.96 6.09
C TYR A 8 -1.85 -1.48 4.75
N ILE A 9 -1.35 -2.02 3.63
CA ILE A 9 -1.84 -1.70 2.28
C ILE A 9 -3.33 -2.03 2.15
N GLU A 10 -3.73 -3.25 2.51
CA GLU A 10 -5.14 -3.70 2.40
C GLU A 10 -6.08 -2.80 3.22
N LYS A 11 -5.72 -2.50 4.47
CA LYS A 11 -6.50 -1.60 5.32
C LYS A 11 -6.64 -0.21 4.69
N ARG A 12 -5.55 0.36 4.18
CA ARG A 12 -5.55 1.69 3.56
C ARG A 12 -6.41 1.75 2.30
N ILE A 13 -6.39 0.69 1.50
CA ILE A 13 -7.25 0.57 0.31
C ILE A 13 -8.73 0.53 0.73
N ILE A 14 -9.08 -0.24 1.78
CA ILE A 14 -10.43 -0.29 2.33
C ILE A 14 -10.87 1.09 2.86
N ASP A 15 -9.96 1.83 3.48
CA ASP A 15 -10.18 3.21 3.94
C ASP A 15 -10.29 4.23 2.77
N GLY A 16 -10.19 3.79 1.51
CA GLY A 16 -10.32 4.63 0.32
C GLY A 16 -9.05 5.41 -0.05
N VAL A 17 -7.90 5.08 0.55
CA VAL A 17 -6.63 5.75 0.24
C VAL A 17 -6.09 5.23 -1.09
N THR A 18 -5.61 6.15 -1.94
CA THR A 18 -5.09 5.79 -3.25
C THR A 18 -3.79 5.00 -3.13
N GLN A 19 -3.58 4.06 -4.05
CA GLN A 19 -2.34 3.27 -4.11
C GLN A 19 -1.09 4.15 -4.29
N ALA A 20 -1.21 5.31 -4.94
CA ALA A 20 -0.11 6.27 -5.09
C ALA A 20 0.31 6.87 -3.74
N THR A 21 -0.65 7.21 -2.89
CA THR A 21 -0.39 7.68 -1.53
C THR A 21 0.29 6.59 -0.71
N ILE A 22 -0.24 5.37 -0.73
CA ILE A 22 0.30 4.23 0.02
C ILE A 22 1.74 3.90 -0.42
N ALA A 23 1.99 3.90 -1.73
CA ALA A 23 3.33 3.66 -2.28
C ALA A 23 4.33 4.72 -1.79
N ARG A 24 3.89 5.99 -1.73
CA ARG A 24 4.73 7.11 -1.28
C ARG A 24 5.02 7.05 0.22
N GLU A 25 4.05 6.64 1.04
CA GLU A 25 4.21 6.45 2.49
C GLU A 25 5.19 5.32 2.83
N LEU A 26 5.12 4.22 2.09
CA LEU A 26 5.95 3.04 2.33
C LEU A 26 7.31 3.08 1.60
N GLY A 27 7.57 4.12 0.80
CA GLY A 27 8.76 4.16 -0.06
C GLY A 27 8.79 3.04 -1.12
N LEU A 28 7.61 2.54 -1.50
CA LEU A 28 7.45 1.45 -2.46
C LEU A 28 7.12 1.97 -3.85
N SER A 29 7.33 1.14 -4.85
CA SER A 29 6.83 1.42 -6.19
C SER A 29 5.31 1.19 -6.25
N ARG A 30 4.60 1.96 -7.10
CA ARG A 30 3.15 1.76 -7.30
C ARG A 30 2.80 0.34 -7.76
N SER A 31 3.66 -0.30 -8.53
CA SER A 31 3.48 -1.68 -8.99
C SER A 31 3.65 -2.72 -7.87
N THR A 32 4.27 -2.35 -6.74
CA THR A 32 4.33 -3.17 -5.53
C THR A 32 3.01 -3.13 -4.76
N VAL A 33 2.32 -1.98 -4.76
CA VAL A 33 1.04 -1.78 -4.05
C VAL A 33 -0.16 -2.29 -4.87
N SER A 34 -0.07 -2.28 -6.20
CA SER A 34 -1.13 -2.73 -7.12
C SER A 34 -1.24 -4.25 -7.30
N ARG A 35 -0.35 -5.05 -6.69
CA ARG A 35 -0.17 -6.47 -6.99
C ARG A 35 -0.80 -7.39 -5.94
#